data_AF-A0A1V9Y411-F1
#
_entry.id   AF-A0A1V9Y411-F1
#
_cell.length_a   1.000
_cell.length_b   1.000
_cell.length_c   1.000
_cell.angle_alpha   90.00
_cell.angle_beta   90.00
_cell.angle_gamma   90.00
#
_symmetry.space_group_name_H-M   'P 1'
#
loop_
_entity.id
_entity.type
_entity.pdbx_description
1 polymer ?
#
loop_
_entity_poly.entity_id
_entity_poly.type
_entity_poly.pdbx_seq_one_letter_code
_entity_poly.pdbx_strand_id
1 'polypeptide(L)'
;MRSQPMSFLKLFRFSMAILLGTSVLYMLTMFRMSGPGEGNELSVGRLGASQSVANRRFEAGSFDEAKTFLESVSLSDGPVYIVLMSGKRDGEYWCGDCRNADKPISEAFAKAPSNARLLEVSVGEPAQWRQASNPFRIHRLFTVSRIPAVLEYKGNLKTSNLLLEKFAKDKELLEYLFQVNTKELKSSKIKDITTVDELQNVISNYDNSYPLFLFFISGNDQDTGRLWCPHCDSAAVPVEYYFLRYSPSNAIMFKVITSENYDAWMDSNNPFRQQNLVDVNGLPALFRAVPDSTPSLVFDEYAEYFEEREKLIQFYEKPL
;
A
#
# COMPACT_ATOMS: atom_id res chain seq x y z
N MET A 1 -14.94 -31.93 80.27
CA MET A 1 -15.02 -32.18 78.81
C MET A 1 -16.38 -32.77 78.47
N ARG A 2 -17.25 -32.00 77.81
CA ARG A 2 -18.45 -32.50 77.11
C ARG A 2 -18.80 -31.44 76.06
N SER A 3 -18.30 -31.62 74.83
CA SER A 3 -18.65 -30.74 73.71
C SER A 3 -20.04 -31.11 73.20
N GLN A 4 -20.95 -30.14 73.14
CA GLN A 4 -22.23 -30.33 72.48
C GLN A 4 -22.03 -30.47 70.96
N PRO A 5 -22.69 -31.41 70.27
CA PRO A 5 -22.66 -31.48 68.82
C PRO A 5 -23.49 -30.31 68.25
N MET A 6 -22.85 -29.42 67.51
CA MET A 6 -23.55 -28.40 66.74
C MET A 6 -24.40 -29.09 65.66
N SER A 7 -25.73 -28.91 65.75
CA SER A 7 -26.69 -29.40 64.77
C SER A 7 -26.34 -28.90 63.35
N PHE A 8 -26.32 -29.82 62.39
CA PHE A 8 -26.09 -29.61 60.95
C PHE A 8 -26.88 -28.43 60.37
N LEU A 9 -28.05 -28.13 60.93
CA LEU A 9 -28.91 -27.01 60.52
C LEU A 9 -28.31 -25.63 60.84
N LYS A 10 -27.46 -25.50 61.88
CA LYS A 10 -26.76 -24.26 62.22
C LYS A 10 -25.58 -23.99 61.27
N LEU A 11 -24.88 -25.03 60.84
CA LEU A 11 -23.81 -24.94 59.83
C LEU A 11 -24.37 -24.53 58.45
N PHE A 12 -25.52 -25.08 58.06
CA PHE A 12 -26.16 -24.73 56.79
C PHE A 12 -26.65 -23.28 56.76
N ARG A 13 -27.21 -22.79 57.88
CA ARG A 13 -27.64 -21.38 58.02
C ARG A 13 -26.46 -20.41 57.99
N PHE A 14 -25.31 -20.78 58.55
CA PHE A 14 -24.10 -19.96 58.49
C PHE A 14 -23.51 -19.91 57.06
N SER A 15 -23.49 -21.04 56.36
CA SER A 15 -22.99 -21.13 54.98
C SER A 15 -23.86 -20.31 54.00
N MET A 16 -25.18 -20.38 54.14
CA MET A 16 -26.10 -19.61 53.30
C MET A 16 -26.03 -18.10 53.57
N ALA A 17 -25.81 -17.70 54.83
CA ALA A 17 -25.60 -16.29 55.18
C ALA A 17 -24.29 -15.72 54.61
N ILE A 18 -23.22 -16.52 54.57
CA ILE A 18 -21.95 -16.13 53.95
C ILE A 18 -22.09 -15.99 52.43
N LEU A 19 -22.75 -16.94 51.76
CA LEU A 19 -22.95 -16.88 50.30
C LEU A 19 -23.85 -15.71 49.86
N LEU A 20 -24.89 -15.41 50.63
CA LEU A 20 -25.73 -14.22 50.36
C LEU A 20 -24.96 -12.92 50.65
N GLY A 21 -24.14 -12.89 51.70
CA GLY A 21 -23.30 -11.74 52.02
C GLY A 21 -22.26 -11.44 50.94
N THR A 22 -21.58 -12.46 50.41
CA THR A 22 -20.58 -12.27 49.34
C THR A 22 -21.24 -11.88 48.02
N SER A 23 -22.42 -12.40 47.70
CA SER A 23 -23.18 -12.01 46.50
C SER A 23 -23.67 -10.57 46.56
N VAL A 24 -24.16 -10.10 47.71
CA VAL A 24 -24.58 -8.70 47.91
C VAL A 24 -23.39 -7.75 47.85
N LEU A 25 -22.24 -8.14 48.44
CA LEU A 25 -21.01 -7.34 48.35
C LEU A 25 -20.51 -7.24 46.90
N TYR A 26 -20.57 -8.33 46.14
CA TYR A 26 -20.22 -8.37 44.72
C TYR A 26 -21.14 -7.47 43.88
N MET A 27 -22.46 -7.56 44.09
CA MET A 27 -23.45 -6.70 43.44
C MET A 27 -23.25 -5.22 43.78
N LEU A 28 -22.90 -4.88 45.03
CA LEU A 28 -22.60 -3.51 45.45
C LEU A 28 -21.29 -2.98 44.84
N THR A 29 -20.26 -3.82 44.66
CA THR A 29 -19.05 -3.43 43.91
C THR A 29 -19.35 -3.20 42.43
N MET A 30 -20.18 -4.04 41.80
CA MET A 30 -20.59 -3.83 40.39
C MET A 30 -21.46 -2.58 40.22
N PHE A 31 -22.38 -2.30 41.15
CA PHE A 31 -23.19 -1.09 41.13
C PHE A 31 -22.37 0.18 41.41
N ARG A 32 -21.36 0.11 42.29
CA ARG A 32 -20.41 1.23 42.50
C ARG A 32 -19.53 1.52 41.28
N MET A 33 -19.31 0.54 40.40
CA MET A 33 -18.64 0.74 39.11
C MET A 33 -19.55 1.37 38.03
N SER A 34 -20.85 1.50 38.29
CA SER A 34 -21.84 2.04 37.33
C SER A 34 -22.40 3.42 37.74
N GLY A 35 -21.79 4.11 38.70
CA GLY A 35 -22.14 5.50 39.06
C GLY A 35 -21.56 6.52 38.06
N PRO A 36 -22.23 7.66 37.83
CA PRO A 36 -21.78 8.65 36.87
C PRO A 36 -20.59 9.43 37.47
N GLY A 37 -19.38 9.04 37.05
CA GLY A 37 -18.13 9.67 37.44
C GLY A 37 -17.31 9.99 36.20
N GLU A 38 -16.85 11.24 36.12
CA GLU A 38 -16.04 11.83 35.07
C GLU A 38 -14.81 10.96 34.68
N GLY A 39 -14.60 10.82 33.36
CA GLY A 39 -13.30 10.44 32.77
C GLY A 39 -13.04 8.95 32.54
N ASN A 40 -13.36 8.44 31.34
CA ASN A 40 -12.38 7.83 30.42
C ASN A 40 -13.05 7.40 29.10
N GLU A 41 -12.88 8.20 28.06
CA GLU A 41 -13.47 8.02 26.72
C GLU A 41 -12.66 7.03 25.84
N LEU A 42 -12.03 6.00 26.42
CA LEU A 42 -10.99 5.22 25.72
C LEU A 42 -11.30 3.74 25.41
N SER A 43 -12.44 3.19 25.85
CA SER A 43 -12.71 1.75 25.73
C SER A 43 -13.93 1.37 24.88
N VAL A 44 -14.93 2.26 24.72
CA VAL A 44 -16.10 2.00 23.86
C VAL A 44 -15.75 2.21 22.37
N GLY A 45 -14.82 3.12 22.07
CA GLY A 45 -14.37 3.38 20.70
C GLY A 45 -13.62 2.22 20.04
N ARG A 46 -12.90 1.38 20.81
CA ARG A 46 -12.08 0.28 20.24
C ARG A 46 -12.92 -0.90 19.73
N LEU A 47 -13.98 -1.28 20.42
CA LEU A 47 -14.88 -2.36 19.97
C LEU A 47 -15.71 -1.93 18.76
N GLY A 48 -16.29 -0.72 18.78
CA GLY A 48 -17.02 -0.16 17.65
C GLY A 48 -16.15 0.08 16.41
N ALA A 49 -14.94 0.62 16.59
CA ALA A 49 -13.98 0.80 15.49
C ALA A 49 -13.52 -0.55 14.92
N SER A 50 -13.17 -1.53 15.77
CA SER A 50 -12.74 -2.86 15.31
C SER A 50 -13.84 -3.58 14.52
N GLN A 51 -15.09 -3.51 14.97
CA GLN A 51 -16.22 -4.13 14.28
C GLN A 51 -16.58 -3.41 12.98
N SER A 52 -16.45 -2.08 12.93
CA SER A 52 -16.61 -1.28 11.69
C SER A 52 -15.51 -1.55 10.65
N VAL A 53 -14.27 -1.84 11.08
CA VAL A 53 -13.16 -2.21 10.19
C VAL A 53 -13.35 -3.64 9.65
N ALA A 54 -13.79 -4.58 10.49
CA ALA A 54 -14.07 -5.96 10.09
C ALA A 54 -15.13 -6.03 8.96
N ASN A 55 -16.18 -5.20 9.05
CA ASN A 55 -17.24 -5.16 8.04
C ASN A 55 -16.82 -4.57 6.67
N ARG A 56 -15.57 -4.08 6.56
CA ARG A 56 -15.01 -3.50 5.33
C ARG A 56 -13.93 -4.37 4.70
N ARG A 57 -13.70 -5.55 5.27
CA ARG A 57 -12.71 -6.52 4.80
C ARG A 57 -13.45 -7.74 4.24
N PHE A 58 -13.04 -8.15 3.06
CA PHE A 58 -13.60 -9.27 2.33
C PHE A 58 -12.48 -10.25 2.00
N GLU A 59 -12.82 -11.53 1.91
CA GLU A 59 -11.87 -12.57 1.57
C GLU A 59 -12.31 -13.27 0.27
N ALA A 60 -11.33 -13.63 -0.56
CA ALA A 60 -11.51 -14.50 -1.70
C ALA A 60 -10.43 -15.60 -1.66
N GLY A 61 -10.86 -16.86 -1.68
CA GLY A 61 -9.98 -18.02 -1.64
C GLY A 61 -9.32 -18.34 -2.99
N SER A 62 -9.78 -17.70 -4.07
CA SER A 62 -9.36 -17.99 -5.44
C SER A 62 -9.45 -16.78 -6.35
N PHE A 63 -8.88 -16.91 -7.55
CA PHE A 63 -8.97 -15.89 -8.60
C PHE A 63 -10.43 -15.64 -9.03
N ASP A 64 -11.22 -16.70 -9.21
CA ASP A 64 -12.61 -16.59 -9.68
C ASP A 64 -13.53 -15.95 -8.64
N GLU A 65 -13.32 -16.24 -7.35
CA GLU A 65 -14.01 -15.56 -6.26
C GLU A 65 -13.66 -14.07 -6.21
N ALA A 66 -12.38 -13.73 -6.36
CA ALA A 66 -11.95 -12.34 -6.39
C ALA A 66 -12.54 -11.58 -7.58
N LYS A 67 -12.54 -12.20 -8.77
CA LYS A 67 -13.17 -11.64 -9.97
C LYS A 67 -14.66 -11.44 -9.76
N THR A 68 -15.37 -12.43 -9.22
CA THR A 68 -16.81 -12.36 -8.93
C THR A 68 -17.13 -11.21 -7.97
N PHE A 69 -16.35 -11.07 -6.90
CA PHE A 69 -16.49 -9.95 -5.97
C PHE A 69 -16.31 -8.62 -6.71
N LEU A 70 -15.23 -8.46 -7.48
CA LEU A 70 -14.89 -7.22 -8.16
C LEU A 70 -15.88 -6.84 -9.28
N GLU A 71 -16.56 -7.81 -9.88
CA GLU A 71 -17.67 -7.57 -10.83
C GLU A 71 -18.94 -7.09 -10.13
N SER A 72 -19.13 -7.43 -8.85
CA SER A 72 -20.33 -7.08 -8.08
C SER A 72 -20.25 -5.75 -7.35
N VAL A 73 -19.05 -5.25 -7.04
CA VAL A 73 -18.86 -4.04 -6.24
C VAL A 73 -19.05 -2.76 -7.06
N SER A 74 -19.78 -1.80 -6.49
CA SER A 74 -19.90 -0.46 -7.06
C SER A 74 -18.90 0.50 -6.42
N LEU A 75 -18.09 1.19 -7.22
CA LEU A 75 -17.17 2.22 -6.71
C LEU A 75 -17.90 3.46 -6.16
N SER A 76 -19.21 3.62 -6.39
CA SER A 76 -20.02 4.66 -5.74
C SER A 76 -20.06 4.53 -4.22
N ASP A 77 -19.91 3.31 -3.69
CA ASP A 77 -19.99 3.07 -2.25
C ASP A 77 -18.67 3.42 -1.54
N GLY A 78 -17.59 3.62 -2.29
CA GLY A 78 -16.27 3.92 -1.77
C GLY A 78 -15.16 3.16 -2.51
N PRO A 79 -13.89 3.55 -2.28
CA PRO A 79 -12.75 2.93 -2.93
C PRO A 79 -12.63 1.45 -2.53
N VAL A 80 -12.18 0.63 -3.47
CA VAL A 80 -11.91 -0.79 -3.26
C VAL A 80 -10.43 -1.02 -3.48
N TYR A 81 -9.80 -1.64 -2.49
CA TYR A 81 -8.41 -2.05 -2.54
C TYR A 81 -8.32 -3.56 -2.52
N ILE A 82 -7.27 -4.09 -3.12
CA ILE A 82 -7.05 -5.52 -3.24
C ILE A 82 -5.67 -5.83 -2.65
N VAL A 83 -5.60 -6.82 -1.79
CA VAL A 83 -4.33 -7.38 -1.33
C VAL A 83 -4.24 -8.84 -1.77
N LEU A 84 -3.21 -9.15 -2.55
CA LEU A 84 -2.88 -10.51 -2.97
C LEU A 84 -1.87 -11.09 -1.98
N MET A 85 -2.30 -12.11 -1.26
CA MET A 85 -1.52 -12.81 -0.23
C MET A 85 -1.37 -14.29 -0.59
N SER A 86 -0.38 -14.96 -0.01
CA SER A 86 -0.36 -16.43 -0.01
C SER A 86 -1.59 -17.00 0.68
N GLY A 87 -1.93 -18.26 0.41
CA GLY A 87 -2.81 -19.03 1.29
C GLY A 87 -2.25 -19.19 2.71
N LYS A 88 -3.10 -19.57 3.65
CA LYS A 88 -2.74 -19.85 5.06
C LYS A 88 -2.58 -21.36 5.29
N ARG A 89 -1.58 -21.77 6.06
CA ARG A 89 -1.35 -23.13 6.59
C ARG A 89 -1.22 -23.02 8.10
N ASP A 90 -2.00 -23.81 8.83
CA ASP A 90 -2.05 -23.77 10.30
C ASP A 90 -2.31 -22.35 10.88
N GLY A 91 -3.13 -21.58 10.17
CA GLY A 91 -3.50 -20.21 10.55
C GLY A 91 -2.54 -19.11 10.09
N GLU A 92 -1.38 -19.45 9.52
CA GLU A 92 -0.39 -18.48 9.05
C GLU A 92 -0.15 -18.53 7.55
N TYR A 93 0.14 -17.38 6.94
CA TYR A 93 0.56 -17.30 5.54
C TYR A 93 1.79 -18.18 5.28
N TRP A 94 1.77 -19.00 4.22
CA TRP A 94 2.94 -19.81 3.88
C TRP A 94 4.12 -18.96 3.35
N CYS A 95 3.85 -17.78 2.79
CA CYS A 95 4.87 -16.85 2.31
C CYS A 95 5.37 -15.96 3.46
N GLY A 96 6.70 -15.90 3.66
CA GLY A 96 7.32 -15.08 4.70
C GLY A 96 7.05 -13.58 4.54
N ASP A 97 7.14 -13.04 3.33
CA ASP A 97 6.83 -11.63 3.08
C ASP A 97 5.36 -11.31 3.30
N CYS A 98 4.45 -12.24 3.01
CA CYS A 98 3.02 -12.07 3.32
C CYS A 98 2.80 -12.01 4.84
N ARG A 99 3.44 -12.88 5.64
CA ARG A 99 3.39 -12.78 7.11
C ARG A 99 3.85 -11.42 7.61
N ASN A 100 4.94 -10.90 7.03
CA ASN A 100 5.52 -9.63 7.43
C ASN A 100 4.68 -8.40 7.00
N ALA A 101 3.87 -8.53 5.93
CA ALA A 101 3.06 -7.42 5.42
C ALA A 101 1.65 -7.35 6.03
N ASP A 102 1.13 -8.45 6.58
CA ASP A 102 -0.22 -8.53 7.13
C ASP A 102 -0.55 -7.42 8.15
N LYS A 103 0.36 -7.23 9.11
CA LYS A 103 0.21 -6.20 10.14
C LYS A 103 0.31 -4.78 9.57
N PRO A 104 1.36 -4.39 8.83
CA PRO A 104 1.43 -3.07 8.18
C PRO A 104 0.20 -2.72 7.34
N ILE A 105 -0.27 -3.66 6.51
CA ILE A 105 -1.46 -3.48 5.66
C ILE A 105 -2.70 -3.25 6.52
N SER A 106 -2.88 -4.06 7.57
CA SER A 106 -4.00 -3.93 8.50
C SER A 106 -4.01 -2.62 9.25
N GLU A 107 -2.86 -2.16 9.74
CA GLU A 107 -2.74 -0.91 10.48
C GLU A 107 -2.97 0.31 9.58
N ALA A 108 -2.52 0.28 8.32
CA ALA A 108 -2.76 1.35 7.36
C ALA A 108 -4.23 1.38 6.91
N PHE A 109 -4.82 0.23 6.57
CA PHE A 109 -6.22 0.16 6.12
C PHE A 109 -7.23 0.55 7.22
N ALA A 110 -6.90 0.31 8.49
CA ALA A 110 -7.72 0.78 9.62
C ALA A 110 -7.90 2.30 9.65
N LYS A 111 -6.98 3.06 9.01
CA LYS A 111 -7.02 4.52 8.89
C LYS A 111 -7.59 5.02 7.56
N ALA A 112 -7.87 4.11 6.62
CA ALA A 112 -8.45 4.44 5.33
C ALA A 112 -9.84 5.09 5.51
N PRO A 113 -10.37 5.78 4.47
CA PRO A 113 -11.73 6.32 4.50
C PRO A 113 -12.75 5.29 5.02
N SER A 114 -13.72 5.74 5.80
CA SER A 114 -14.66 4.84 6.50
C SER A 114 -15.54 4.01 5.58
N ASN A 115 -15.63 4.36 4.30
CA ASN A 115 -16.35 3.62 3.27
C ASN A 115 -15.42 2.83 2.33
N ALA A 116 -14.10 2.89 2.55
CA ALA A 116 -13.14 2.06 1.83
C ALA A 116 -13.35 0.58 2.14
N ARG A 117 -13.12 -0.29 1.15
CA ARG A 117 -13.23 -1.74 1.26
C ARG A 117 -11.90 -2.39 0.86
N LEU A 118 -11.50 -3.44 1.56
CA LEU A 118 -10.30 -4.21 1.27
C LEU A 118 -10.68 -5.66 0.96
N LEU A 119 -10.31 -6.15 -0.23
CA LEU A 119 -10.41 -7.54 -0.61
C LEU A 119 -9.05 -8.22 -0.40
N GLU A 120 -8.97 -9.15 0.54
CA GLU A 120 -7.84 -10.07 0.70
C GLU A 120 -8.05 -11.29 -0.18
N VAL A 121 -7.10 -11.56 -1.08
CA VAL A 121 -7.19 -12.66 -2.03
C VAL A 121 -6.04 -13.63 -1.81
N SER A 122 -6.37 -14.89 -1.59
CA SER A 122 -5.40 -15.98 -1.58
C SER A 122 -4.98 -16.34 -3.01
N VAL A 123 -3.68 -16.36 -3.28
CA VAL A 123 -3.14 -16.85 -4.56
C VAL A 123 -3.01 -18.39 -4.62
N GLY A 124 -3.54 -19.08 -3.60
CA GLY A 124 -3.52 -20.54 -3.49
C GLY A 124 -2.22 -21.08 -2.89
N GLU A 125 -1.93 -22.35 -3.21
CA GLU A 125 -0.77 -23.07 -2.68
C GLU A 125 0.53 -22.69 -3.39
N PRO A 126 1.71 -22.86 -2.74
CA PRO A 126 3.00 -22.52 -3.31
C PRO A 126 3.28 -23.16 -4.68
N ALA A 127 2.77 -24.38 -4.92
CA ALA A 127 2.95 -25.08 -6.19
C ALA A 127 2.10 -24.48 -7.32
N GLN A 128 0.91 -23.95 -7.01
CA GLN A 128 0.05 -23.27 -7.97
C GLN A 128 0.58 -21.86 -8.25
N TRP A 129 1.01 -21.13 -7.22
CA TRP A 129 1.54 -19.76 -7.35
C TRP A 129 2.79 -19.67 -8.26
N ARG A 130 3.66 -20.69 -8.22
CA ARG A 130 4.89 -20.72 -9.03
C ARG A 130 4.66 -20.99 -10.50
N GLN A 131 3.48 -21.46 -10.90
CA GLN A 131 3.19 -21.74 -12.31
C GLN A 131 3.12 -20.43 -13.09
N ALA A 132 3.83 -20.36 -14.22
CA ALA A 132 3.75 -19.19 -15.11
C ALA A 132 2.33 -18.96 -15.64
N SER A 133 1.54 -20.02 -15.78
CA SER A 133 0.13 -20.00 -16.19
C SER A 133 -0.85 -19.61 -15.09
N ASN A 134 -0.37 -19.31 -13.88
CA ASN A 134 -1.23 -18.92 -12.78
C ASN A 134 -2.03 -17.66 -13.16
N PRO A 135 -3.37 -17.63 -13.00
CA PRO A 135 -4.21 -16.54 -13.48
C PRO A 135 -3.86 -15.18 -12.87
N PHE A 136 -3.33 -15.13 -11.65
CA PHE A 136 -2.85 -13.89 -11.03
C PHE A 136 -1.66 -13.26 -11.78
N ARG A 137 -0.88 -14.06 -12.51
CA ARG A 137 0.30 -13.62 -13.28
C ARG A 137 -0.06 -13.17 -14.69
N ILE A 138 -1.03 -13.82 -15.32
CA ILE A 138 -1.32 -13.65 -16.75
C ILE A 138 -2.62 -12.90 -17.04
N HIS A 139 -3.59 -12.91 -16.11
CA HIS A 139 -4.86 -12.25 -16.34
C HIS A 139 -4.72 -10.75 -16.08
N ARG A 140 -5.24 -9.95 -17.02
CA ARG A 140 -5.19 -8.47 -17.03
C ARG A 140 -5.70 -7.75 -15.77
N LEU A 141 -6.41 -8.47 -14.92
CA LEU A 141 -6.96 -7.94 -13.67
C LEU A 141 -5.85 -7.63 -12.67
N PHE A 142 -4.84 -8.51 -12.59
CA PHE A 142 -3.78 -8.43 -11.59
C PHE A 142 -2.40 -8.30 -12.21
N THR A 143 -2.04 -9.15 -13.17
CA THR A 143 -0.72 -9.20 -13.81
C THR A 143 0.42 -8.98 -12.80
N VAL A 144 0.43 -9.75 -11.70
CA VAL A 144 1.45 -9.65 -10.65
C VAL A 144 2.41 -10.83 -10.69
N SER A 145 3.71 -10.55 -10.59
CA SER A 145 4.73 -11.61 -10.60
C SER A 145 5.18 -12.04 -9.19
N ARG A 146 4.84 -11.26 -8.16
CA ARG A 146 5.28 -11.45 -6.77
C ARG A 146 4.15 -11.16 -5.79
N ILE A 147 4.32 -11.63 -4.56
CA ILE A 147 3.41 -11.40 -3.43
C ILE A 147 4.25 -11.07 -2.19
N PRO A 148 3.73 -10.29 -1.24
CA PRO A 148 2.42 -9.64 -1.24
C PRO A 148 2.32 -8.53 -2.28
N ALA A 149 1.11 -8.25 -2.76
CA ALA A 149 0.83 -7.14 -3.66
C ALA A 149 -0.41 -6.38 -3.20
N VAL A 150 -0.35 -5.05 -3.15
CA VAL A 150 -1.50 -4.18 -2.85
C VAL A 150 -1.82 -3.34 -4.08
N LEU A 151 -3.09 -3.30 -4.45
CA LEU A 151 -3.61 -2.67 -5.66
C LEU A 151 -4.85 -1.82 -5.34
N GLU A 152 -5.06 -0.76 -6.12
CA GLU A 152 -6.34 -0.05 -6.17
C GLU A 152 -7.22 -0.61 -7.29
N TYR A 153 -8.49 -0.85 -7.01
CA TYR A 153 -9.46 -1.25 -8.02
C TYR A 153 -10.09 -0.02 -8.70
N LYS A 154 -10.13 -0.01 -10.03
CA LYS A 154 -10.65 1.10 -10.85
C LYS A 154 -11.97 0.79 -11.55
N GLY A 155 -12.60 -0.34 -11.21
CA GLY A 155 -13.80 -0.81 -11.88
C GLY A 155 -13.46 -1.52 -13.20
N ASN A 156 -14.46 -2.15 -13.82
CA ASN A 156 -14.33 -2.83 -15.10
C ASN A 156 -13.16 -3.83 -15.16
N LEU A 157 -12.87 -4.50 -14.05
CA LEU A 157 -11.74 -5.43 -13.92
C LEU A 157 -10.36 -4.81 -14.24
N LYS A 158 -10.19 -3.51 -14.00
CA LYS A 158 -8.91 -2.81 -14.08
C LYS A 158 -8.40 -2.41 -12.70
N THR A 159 -7.08 -2.42 -12.55
CA THR A 159 -6.39 -1.99 -11.32
C THR A 159 -5.40 -0.89 -11.63
N SER A 160 -4.98 -0.15 -10.61
CA SER A 160 -3.87 0.81 -10.68
C SER A 160 -3.12 0.81 -9.35
N ASN A 161 -2.03 1.58 -9.26
CA ASN A 161 -1.24 1.77 -8.04
C ASN A 161 -0.81 0.44 -7.42
N LEU A 162 0.33 -0.08 -7.86
CA LEU A 162 0.90 -1.32 -7.33
C LEU A 162 1.92 -1.03 -6.22
N LEU A 163 1.73 -1.66 -5.06
CA LEU A 163 2.80 -1.86 -4.08
C LEU A 163 3.15 -3.35 -4.02
N LEU A 164 4.41 -3.68 -4.31
CA LEU A 164 4.89 -5.05 -4.39
C LEU A 164 5.93 -5.34 -3.30
N GLU A 165 5.83 -6.49 -2.64
CA GLU A 165 6.82 -7.03 -1.68
C GLU A 165 7.27 -6.02 -0.60
N LYS A 166 8.48 -5.46 -0.73
CA LYS A 166 9.03 -4.47 0.22
C LYS A 166 8.14 -3.24 0.31
N PHE A 167 7.60 -2.76 -0.82
CA PHE A 167 6.71 -1.60 -0.84
C PHE A 167 5.36 -1.88 -0.16
N ALA A 168 4.88 -3.12 -0.21
CA ALA A 168 3.65 -3.54 0.49
C ALA A 168 3.82 -3.66 2.02
N LYS A 169 5.01 -3.36 2.55
CA LYS A 169 5.32 -3.26 3.99
C LYS A 169 5.61 -1.82 4.40
N ASP A 170 5.76 -0.89 3.45
CA ASP A 170 6.06 0.50 3.75
C ASP A 170 4.79 1.22 4.23
N LYS A 171 4.84 1.71 5.47
CA LYS A 171 3.70 2.36 6.11
C LYS A 171 3.22 3.58 5.33
N GLU A 172 4.13 4.42 4.84
CA GLU A 172 3.77 5.66 4.16
C GLU A 172 3.17 5.40 2.78
N LEU A 173 3.72 4.43 2.04
CA LEU A 173 3.15 4.03 0.76
C LEU A 173 1.76 3.38 0.93
N LEU A 174 1.59 2.53 1.94
CA LEU A 174 0.29 1.92 2.24
C LEU A 174 -0.74 2.99 2.65
N GLU A 175 -0.36 3.92 3.51
CA GLU A 175 -1.23 5.03 3.91
C GLU A 175 -1.58 5.94 2.72
N TYR A 176 -0.62 6.19 1.81
CA TYR A 176 -0.86 6.92 0.57
C TYR A 176 -1.83 6.18 -0.36
N LEU A 177 -1.59 4.89 -0.64
CA LEU A 177 -2.44 4.07 -1.50
C LEU A 177 -3.86 3.97 -0.92
N PHE A 178 -3.99 3.76 0.39
CA PHE A 178 -5.29 3.71 1.08
C PHE A 178 -5.92 5.09 1.32
N GLN A 179 -5.35 6.14 0.74
CA GLN A 179 -5.87 7.50 0.80
C GLN A 179 -6.10 7.99 2.24
N VAL A 180 -5.18 7.65 3.14
CA VAL A 180 -5.19 8.12 4.53
C VAL A 180 -4.77 9.58 4.54
N ASN A 181 -5.68 10.48 4.91
CA ASN A 181 -5.41 11.93 5.09
C ASN A 181 -4.74 12.61 3.89
N THR A 182 -5.24 12.38 2.67
CA THR A 182 -4.65 12.82 1.38
C THR A 182 -4.59 14.33 1.12
N LYS A 183 -4.75 15.19 2.14
CA LYS A 183 -4.93 16.64 1.94
C LYS A 183 -3.74 17.39 1.33
N GLU A 184 -2.54 16.81 1.16
CA GLU A 184 -1.33 17.64 0.97
C GLU A 184 -0.25 17.17 -0.02
N LEU A 185 -0.51 16.25 -0.96
CA LEU A 185 0.50 15.96 -2.01
C LEU A 185 0.13 16.67 -3.32
N LYS A 186 0.81 17.79 -3.59
CA LYS A 186 0.60 18.59 -4.81
C LYS A 186 1.21 17.89 -6.02
N SER A 187 0.38 17.20 -6.80
CA SER A 187 0.78 16.55 -8.06
C SER A 187 1.40 17.49 -9.10
N SER A 188 1.22 18.81 -8.97
CA SER A 188 1.74 19.82 -9.90
C SER A 188 3.27 19.83 -10.06
N LYS A 189 4.01 19.17 -9.16
CA LYS A 189 5.47 19.00 -9.26
C LYS A 189 5.88 17.91 -10.26
N ILE A 190 4.97 17.04 -10.66
CA ILE A 190 5.20 15.98 -11.64
C ILE A 190 4.51 16.37 -12.94
N LYS A 191 5.24 16.34 -14.06
CA LYS A 191 4.76 16.70 -15.39
C LYS A 191 5.08 15.58 -16.38
N ASP A 192 4.17 15.28 -17.27
CA ASP A 192 4.40 14.24 -18.28
C ASP A 192 5.13 14.81 -19.51
N ILE A 193 6.01 14.00 -20.08
CA ILE A 193 6.67 14.20 -21.37
C ILE A 193 6.42 12.95 -22.20
N THR A 194 5.99 13.12 -23.44
CA THR A 194 5.70 11.99 -24.35
C THR A 194 6.53 12.04 -25.63
N THR A 195 7.28 13.12 -25.86
CA THR A 195 8.14 13.29 -27.04
C THR A 195 9.56 13.72 -26.67
N VAL A 196 10.52 13.41 -27.55
CA VAL A 196 11.90 13.86 -27.39
C VAL A 196 12.02 15.38 -27.56
N ASP A 197 11.18 16.02 -28.39
CA ASP A 197 11.19 17.48 -28.55
C ASP A 197 10.79 18.20 -27.26
N GLU A 198 9.81 17.67 -26.53
CA GLU A 198 9.44 18.17 -25.19
C GLU A 198 10.59 18.00 -24.19
N LEU A 199 11.26 16.84 -24.19
CA LEU A 199 12.45 16.59 -23.36
C LEU A 199 13.59 17.57 -23.69
N GLN A 200 13.88 17.75 -24.97
CA GLN A 200 14.87 18.69 -25.46
C GLN A 200 14.54 20.12 -25.00
N ASN A 201 13.28 20.52 -25.12
CA ASN A 201 12.84 21.85 -24.70
C ASN A 201 13.01 22.06 -23.19
N VAL A 202 12.72 21.05 -22.36
CA VAL A 202 12.98 21.13 -20.92
C VAL A 202 14.46 21.29 -20.63
N ILE A 203 15.31 20.48 -21.25
CA ILE A 203 16.76 20.49 -21.01
C ILE A 203 17.41 21.80 -21.49
N SER A 204 17.06 22.27 -22.70
CA SER A 204 17.64 23.49 -23.28
C SER A 204 17.26 24.77 -22.55
N ASN A 205 16.11 24.81 -21.88
CA ASN A 205 15.63 25.99 -21.16
C ASN A 205 15.82 25.88 -19.65
N TYR A 206 16.42 24.81 -19.15
CA TYR A 206 16.69 24.65 -17.73
C TYR A 206 17.78 25.62 -17.28
N ASP A 207 17.41 26.56 -16.41
CA ASP A 207 18.25 27.66 -15.93
C ASP A 207 18.89 27.36 -14.56
N ASN A 208 18.77 26.12 -14.09
CA ASN A 208 19.28 25.67 -12.80
C ASN A 208 18.62 26.33 -11.56
N SER A 209 17.41 26.90 -11.72
CA SER A 209 16.69 27.58 -10.62
C SER A 209 15.95 26.64 -9.65
N TYR A 210 15.79 25.36 -9.97
CA TYR A 210 15.13 24.36 -9.13
C TYR A 210 15.69 22.95 -9.35
N PRO A 211 15.68 22.04 -8.35
CA PRO A 211 16.09 20.65 -8.57
C PRO A 211 15.23 20.00 -9.66
N LEU A 212 15.86 19.58 -10.76
CA LEU A 212 15.21 18.91 -11.88
C LEU A 212 15.44 17.40 -11.82
N PHE A 213 14.36 16.63 -11.91
CA PHE A 213 14.38 15.17 -11.99
C PHE A 213 13.72 14.69 -13.28
N LEU A 214 14.24 13.61 -13.86
CA LEU A 214 13.65 12.92 -15.00
C LEU A 214 13.36 11.47 -14.60
N PHE A 215 12.12 11.02 -14.77
CA PHE A 215 11.72 9.65 -14.49
C PHE A 215 11.23 8.98 -15.77
N PHE A 216 12.11 8.20 -16.41
CA PHE A 216 11.80 7.47 -17.63
C PHE A 216 11.02 6.21 -17.31
N ILE A 217 9.87 6.08 -17.95
CA ILE A 217 8.90 5.03 -17.64
C ILE A 217 8.19 4.56 -18.92
N SER A 218 7.68 3.33 -18.89
CA SER A 218 6.83 2.82 -19.96
C SER A 218 5.53 3.61 -20.10
N GLY A 219 4.88 3.54 -21.27
CA GLY A 219 3.46 3.81 -21.40
C GLY A 219 2.60 2.71 -20.79
N ASN A 220 1.30 2.78 -21.08
CA ASN A 220 0.31 1.88 -20.50
C ASN A 220 -0.05 0.75 -21.47
N ASP A 221 -0.17 -0.45 -20.92
CA ASP A 221 -0.78 -1.59 -21.59
C ASP A 221 -2.29 -1.35 -21.76
N GLN A 222 -2.80 -1.59 -22.97
CA GLN A 222 -4.18 -1.24 -23.32
C GLN A 222 -5.23 -2.11 -22.60
N ASP A 223 -4.88 -3.37 -22.30
CA ASP A 223 -5.78 -4.34 -21.69
C ASP A 223 -5.95 -4.10 -20.19
N THR A 224 -4.83 -3.90 -19.50
CA THR A 224 -4.76 -3.67 -18.05
C THR A 224 -5.01 -2.21 -17.68
N GLY A 225 -4.56 -1.26 -18.51
CA GLY A 225 -4.47 0.16 -18.20
C GLY A 225 -3.30 0.54 -17.29
N ARG A 226 -2.47 -0.42 -16.87
CA ARG A 226 -1.25 -0.22 -16.06
C ARG A 226 -0.03 -0.11 -16.96
N LEU A 227 1.11 0.24 -16.37
CA LEU A 227 2.37 0.36 -17.10
C LEU A 227 2.77 -1.00 -17.69
N TRP A 228 3.08 -1.05 -18.99
CA TRP A 228 3.38 -2.34 -19.65
C TRP A 228 4.69 -2.95 -19.13
N CYS A 229 5.62 -2.12 -18.65
CA CYS A 229 6.87 -2.60 -18.04
C CYS A 229 6.62 -2.95 -16.57
N PRO A 230 6.77 -4.23 -16.15
CA PRO A 230 6.49 -4.62 -14.77
C PRO A 230 7.35 -3.90 -13.73
N HIS A 231 8.61 -3.59 -14.07
CA HIS A 231 9.51 -2.85 -13.18
C HIS A 231 9.06 -1.40 -13.03
N CYS A 232 8.64 -0.75 -14.12
CA CYS A 232 8.06 0.59 -14.09
C CYS A 232 6.82 0.62 -13.20
N ASP A 233 5.94 -0.36 -13.38
CA ASP A 233 4.68 -0.46 -12.66
C ASP A 233 4.87 -0.63 -11.15
N SER A 234 5.86 -1.42 -10.73
CA SER A 234 6.23 -1.54 -9.32
C SER A 234 6.93 -0.31 -8.74
N ALA A 235 7.64 0.47 -9.57
CA ALA A 235 8.43 1.61 -9.13
C ALA A 235 7.63 2.93 -9.11
N ALA A 236 6.56 3.04 -9.91
CA ALA A 236 5.84 4.30 -10.10
C ALA A 236 5.37 4.92 -8.78
N VAL A 237 4.65 4.15 -7.96
CA VAL A 237 4.11 4.65 -6.68
C VAL A 237 5.21 5.12 -5.71
N PRO A 238 6.25 4.32 -5.38
CA PRO A 238 7.30 4.78 -4.46
C PRO A 238 8.11 5.95 -5.01
N VAL A 239 8.46 5.95 -6.30
CA VAL A 239 9.22 7.04 -6.92
C VAL A 239 8.45 8.34 -6.84
N GLU A 240 7.19 8.35 -7.29
CA GLU A 240 6.36 9.56 -7.32
C GLU A 240 6.01 10.05 -5.90
N TYR A 241 5.58 9.14 -5.01
CA TYR A 241 5.20 9.51 -3.64
C TYR A 241 6.39 10.10 -2.86
N TYR A 242 7.54 9.43 -2.86
CA TYR A 242 8.70 9.94 -2.13
C TYR A 242 9.23 11.24 -2.72
N PHE A 243 9.18 11.42 -4.04
CA PHE A 243 9.49 12.70 -4.65
C PHE A 243 8.55 13.80 -4.12
N LEU A 244 7.22 13.59 -4.16
CA LEU A 244 6.27 14.58 -3.69
C LEU A 244 6.44 14.90 -2.19
N ARG A 245 6.85 13.92 -1.40
CA ARG A 245 6.98 14.03 0.05
C ARG A 245 8.29 14.66 0.51
N TYR A 246 9.41 14.27 -0.09
CA TYR A 246 10.75 14.54 0.43
C TYR A 246 11.59 15.49 -0.43
N SER A 247 11.26 15.68 -1.71
CA SER A 247 12.03 16.61 -2.54
C SER A 247 11.81 18.07 -2.11
N PRO A 248 12.79 18.97 -2.37
CA PRO A 248 12.63 20.40 -2.13
C PRO A 248 11.33 20.97 -2.69
N SER A 249 10.76 21.96 -2.01
CA SER A 249 9.41 22.47 -2.35
C SER A 249 9.26 22.99 -3.78
N ASN A 250 10.34 23.54 -4.36
CA ASN A 250 10.40 24.01 -5.74
C ASN A 250 10.85 22.95 -6.76
N ALA A 251 11.23 21.74 -6.33
CA ALA A 251 11.70 20.68 -7.24
C ALA A 251 10.61 20.26 -8.24
N ILE A 252 11.03 19.89 -9.45
CA ILE A 252 10.14 19.42 -10.53
C ILE A 252 10.65 18.09 -11.05
N MET A 253 9.74 17.14 -11.22
CA MET A 253 9.98 15.87 -11.89
C MET A 253 9.25 15.88 -13.23
N PHE A 254 9.93 15.51 -14.30
CA PHE A 254 9.29 15.15 -15.55
C PHE A 254 9.23 13.63 -15.67
N LYS A 255 8.02 13.08 -15.77
CA LYS A 255 7.79 11.68 -16.07
C LYS A 255 7.81 11.50 -17.58
N VAL A 256 8.88 10.88 -18.07
CA VAL A 256 9.13 10.69 -19.50
C VAL A 256 8.55 9.34 -19.92
N ILE A 257 7.41 9.38 -20.60
CA ILE A 257 6.68 8.20 -21.09
C ILE A 257 7.26 7.81 -22.45
N THR A 258 7.96 6.67 -22.49
CA THR A 258 8.87 6.37 -23.61
C THR A 258 8.23 5.66 -24.80
N SER A 259 7.33 4.71 -24.57
CA SER A 259 6.68 3.96 -25.65
C SER A 259 5.37 3.35 -25.19
N GLU A 260 4.49 3.05 -26.14
CA GLU A 260 3.20 2.42 -25.88
C GLU A 260 3.29 0.93 -25.51
N ASN A 261 4.35 0.23 -25.90
CA ASN A 261 4.55 -1.20 -25.59
C ASN A 261 6.04 -1.60 -25.63
N TYR A 262 6.31 -2.86 -25.29
CA TYR A 262 7.67 -3.43 -25.24
C TYR A 262 8.35 -3.45 -26.62
N ASP A 263 7.64 -3.84 -27.68
CA ASP A 263 8.23 -3.91 -29.03
C ASP A 263 8.63 -2.52 -29.53
N ALA A 264 7.79 -1.51 -29.30
CA ALA A 264 8.09 -0.12 -29.61
C ALA A 264 9.26 0.44 -28.77
N TRP A 265 9.48 -0.06 -27.55
CA TRP A 265 10.67 0.27 -26.77
C TRP A 265 11.92 -0.40 -27.35
N MET A 266 11.81 -1.68 -27.72
CA MET A 266 12.93 -2.47 -28.23
C MET A 266 13.33 -2.13 -29.67
N ASP A 267 12.47 -1.43 -30.43
CA ASP A 267 12.81 -0.88 -31.74
C ASP A 267 14.07 0.00 -31.64
N SER A 268 15.05 -0.26 -32.49
CA SER A 268 16.25 0.56 -32.59
C SER A 268 15.92 2.00 -33.00
N ASN A 269 14.80 2.24 -33.71
CA ASN A 269 14.37 3.57 -34.12
C ASN A 269 13.55 4.30 -33.04
N ASN A 270 13.37 3.72 -31.85
CA ASN A 270 12.68 4.41 -30.76
C ASN A 270 13.38 5.75 -30.47
N PRO A 271 12.67 6.89 -30.51
CA PRO A 271 13.29 8.20 -30.42
C PRO A 271 13.97 8.44 -29.06
N PHE A 272 13.42 7.91 -27.97
CA PHE A 272 14.04 8.02 -26.64
C PHE A 272 15.30 7.16 -26.47
N ARG A 273 15.50 6.15 -27.33
CA ARG A 273 16.75 5.37 -27.41
C ARG A 273 17.78 5.97 -28.35
N GLN A 274 17.36 6.82 -29.30
CA GLN A 274 18.23 7.47 -30.28
C GLN A 274 18.71 8.86 -29.84
N GLN A 275 17.99 9.52 -28.95
CA GLN A 275 18.41 10.81 -28.39
C GLN A 275 19.73 10.69 -27.60
N ASN A 276 20.49 11.78 -27.54
CA ASN A 276 21.78 11.88 -26.86
C ASN A 276 21.78 12.90 -25.70
N LEU A 277 20.60 13.23 -25.20
CA LEU A 277 20.35 14.19 -24.11
C LEU A 277 20.58 13.54 -22.74
N VAL A 278 20.13 12.30 -22.58
CA VAL A 278 20.24 11.51 -21.34
C VAL A 278 20.54 10.06 -21.71
N ASP A 279 21.53 9.45 -21.09
CA ASP A 279 21.87 8.05 -21.34
C ASP A 279 20.87 7.12 -20.61
N VAL A 280 19.89 6.58 -21.34
CA VAL A 280 18.83 5.72 -20.80
C VAL A 280 19.01 4.29 -21.29
N ASN A 281 19.58 3.46 -20.43
CA ASN A 281 19.91 2.06 -20.76
C ASN A 281 18.77 1.06 -20.49
N GLY A 282 17.74 1.47 -19.76
CA GLY A 282 16.62 0.61 -19.38
C GLY A 282 15.48 1.38 -18.73
N LEU A 283 14.39 0.67 -18.44
CA LEU A 283 13.23 1.23 -17.75
C LEU A 283 12.89 0.39 -16.51
N PRO A 284 12.44 1.01 -15.41
CA PRO A 284 12.41 2.45 -15.19
C PRO A 284 13.81 3.02 -14.93
N ALA A 285 14.02 4.31 -15.23
CA ALA A 285 15.25 5.01 -14.90
C ALA A 285 14.95 6.39 -14.30
N LEU A 286 15.66 6.75 -13.23
CA LEU A 286 15.46 7.99 -12.49
C LEU A 286 16.76 8.79 -12.47
N PHE A 287 16.68 10.04 -12.88
CA PHE A 287 17.81 10.94 -13.00
C PHE A 287 17.57 12.25 -12.26
N ARG A 288 18.68 12.89 -11.87
CA ARG A 288 18.71 14.24 -11.31
C ARG A 288 19.71 15.09 -12.08
N ALA A 289 19.31 16.29 -12.46
CA ALA A 289 20.19 17.24 -13.14
C ALA A 289 21.33 17.69 -12.21
N VAL A 290 22.53 17.85 -12.77
CA VAL A 290 23.73 18.33 -12.08
C VAL A 290 24.00 19.80 -12.48
N PRO A 291 23.80 20.76 -11.57
CA PRO A 291 23.93 22.21 -11.78
C PRO A 291 25.19 22.74 -12.47
N ASP A 292 26.36 22.19 -12.13
CA ASP A 292 27.65 22.83 -12.42
C ASP A 292 28.37 22.25 -13.65
N SER A 293 27.67 21.48 -14.49
CA SER A 293 28.26 20.90 -15.69
C SER A 293 28.24 21.89 -16.86
N THR A 294 29.38 22.51 -17.17
CA THR A 294 29.58 23.27 -18.42
C THR A 294 30.42 22.43 -19.41
N PRO A 295 30.08 22.39 -20.71
CA PRO A 295 29.10 23.23 -21.42
C PRO A 295 27.69 22.62 -21.57
N SER A 296 27.43 21.40 -21.09
CA SER A 296 26.15 20.69 -21.25
C SER A 296 25.64 20.18 -19.92
N LEU A 297 24.32 20.22 -19.72
CA LEU A 297 23.67 19.65 -18.54
C LEU A 297 23.97 18.16 -18.41
N VAL A 298 24.43 17.73 -17.24
CA VAL A 298 24.70 16.33 -16.91
C VAL A 298 23.63 15.82 -15.96
N PHE A 299 23.40 14.51 -15.98
CA PHE A 299 22.45 13.83 -15.12
C PHE A 299 23.14 12.75 -14.29
N ASP A 300 22.85 12.74 -12.98
CA ASP A 300 23.18 11.65 -12.09
C ASP A 300 22.01 10.64 -12.10
N GLU A 301 22.28 9.39 -12.43
CA GLU A 301 21.29 8.29 -12.35
C GLU A 301 21.19 7.75 -10.90
N TYR A 302 19.97 7.44 -10.47
CA TYR A 302 19.74 6.63 -9.29
C TYR A 302 20.01 5.14 -9.62
N ALA A 303 21.21 4.67 -9.28
CA ALA A 303 21.71 3.33 -9.65
C ALA A 303 21.41 2.22 -8.62
N GLU A 304 20.61 2.51 -7.60
CA GLU A 304 20.27 1.57 -6.52
C GLU A 304 18.88 0.96 -6.75
N TYR A 305 18.51 -0.07 -6.00
CA TYR A 305 17.14 -0.61 -6.06
C TYR A 305 16.13 0.44 -5.52
N PHE A 306 14.99 0.61 -6.19
CA PHE A 306 13.95 1.55 -5.74
C PHE A 306 13.34 1.16 -4.39
N GLU A 307 13.48 -0.11 -4.00
CA GLU A 307 13.09 -0.64 -2.69
C GLU A 307 14.00 -0.18 -1.54
N GLU A 308 15.18 0.38 -1.84
CA GLU A 308 16.08 0.96 -0.84
C GLU A 308 15.60 2.38 -0.47
N ARG A 309 14.51 2.40 0.29
CA ARG A 309 13.77 3.60 0.70
C ARG A 309 14.67 4.76 1.13
N GLU A 310 15.60 4.52 2.06
CA GLU A 310 16.46 5.57 2.60
C GLU A 310 17.36 6.17 1.51
N LYS A 311 17.88 5.36 0.59
CA LYS A 311 18.71 5.84 -0.53
C LYS A 311 17.88 6.66 -1.52
N LEU A 312 16.67 6.20 -1.83
CA LEU A 312 15.76 6.90 -2.74
C LEU A 312 15.31 8.25 -2.16
N ILE A 313 14.99 8.32 -0.87
CA ILE A 313 14.69 9.58 -0.17
C ILE A 313 15.91 10.50 -0.19
N GLN A 314 17.09 10.00 0.17
CA GLN A 314 18.32 10.78 0.14
C GLN A 314 18.63 11.33 -1.26
N PHE A 315 18.32 10.59 -2.32
CA PHE A 315 18.48 11.05 -3.69
C PHE A 315 17.63 12.30 -4.00
N TYR A 316 16.41 12.38 -3.46
CA TYR A 316 15.54 13.53 -3.62
C TYR A 316 15.89 14.72 -2.74
N GLU A 317 16.37 14.47 -1.52
CA GLU A 317 16.66 15.51 -0.53
C GLU A 317 17.93 16.31 -0.83
N LYS A 318 18.79 15.83 -1.74
CA LYS A 318 20.01 16.56 -2.09
C LYS A 318 19.64 17.99 -2.55
N PRO A 319 20.21 19.04 -1.93
CA PRO A 319 20.03 20.41 -2.40
C PRO A 319 20.68 20.56 -3.77
N LEU A 320 20.20 21.53 -4.56
CA LEU A 320 20.90 21.98 -5.77
C LEU A 320 22.37 22.25 -5.44
#